data_AF-A0A163AKK6-F1
#
_entry.id   AF-A0A163AKK6-F1
#
_cell.length_a   1.000
_cell.length_b   1.000
_cell.length_c   1.000
_cell.angle_alpha   90.00
_cell.angle_beta   90.00
_cell.angle_gamma   90.00
#
_symmetry.space_group_name_H-M   'P 1'
#
loop_
_entity.id
_entity.type
_entity.pdbx_description
1 polymer ?
#
loop_
_entity_poly.entity_id
_entity_poly.type
_entity_poly.pdbx_seq_one_letter_code
_entity_poly.pdbx_strand_id
1 'polypeptide(L)'
;MQKFTLIILLIIFNLTFGQEKDDPTELLITKFRSEMKLENISNFFIVKHITYSSSFLILKKGETTVCKPKGYNFNMYGFWKNGNETWIKKYDNCGGFNSIKLTDSKSLEFYEKNIDNLKKDEVKIYTTKADSIVNGKKYSYVSTRSHSPQRHFWFFKDSTKFQKKFNKYNLKTEENNKNLNYESNNDLSIAKLNLICEEIIYELEEKKMFNRLK
;
A
#
# COMPACT_ATOMS: atom_id res chain seq x y z
N MET A 1 44.98 8.97 -19.96
CA MET A 1 44.04 9.69 -19.09
C MET A 1 42.67 9.92 -19.74
N GLN A 2 42.58 10.45 -20.97
CA GLN A 2 41.30 10.69 -21.68
C GLN A 2 40.33 9.49 -21.75
N LYS A 3 40.84 8.26 -21.91
CA LYS A 3 39.99 7.04 -21.97
C LYS A 3 39.26 6.74 -20.66
N PHE A 4 39.88 7.03 -19.51
CA PHE A 4 39.26 6.85 -18.20
C PHE A 4 38.22 7.95 -17.92
N THR A 5 38.48 9.18 -18.38
CA THR A 5 37.54 10.30 -18.25
C THR A 5 36.23 10.03 -18.99
N LEU A 6 36.29 9.42 -20.19
CA LEU A 6 35.11 9.07 -20.98
C LEU A 6 34.26 7.99 -20.31
N ILE A 7 34.89 6.98 -19.70
CA ILE A 7 34.21 5.90 -18.97
C ILE A 7 33.50 6.43 -17.73
N ILE A 8 34.16 7.31 -16.97
CA ILE A 8 33.55 7.94 -15.79
C ILE A 8 32.34 8.79 -16.19
N LEU A 9 32.42 9.54 -17.29
CA LEU A 9 31.29 10.31 -17.81
C LEU A 9 30.11 9.43 -18.22
N LEU A 10 30.37 8.30 -18.89
CA LEU A 10 29.34 7.32 -19.25
C LEU A 10 28.67 6.70 -18.02
N ILE A 11 29.42 6.39 -16.96
CA ILE A 11 28.86 5.84 -15.72
C ILE A 11 27.98 6.87 -15.01
N ILE A 12 28.42 8.13 -14.92
CA ILE A 12 27.64 9.21 -14.29
C ILE A 12 26.35 9.49 -15.06
N PHE A 13 26.39 9.49 -16.39
CA PHE A 13 25.21 9.67 -17.24
C PHE A 13 24.20 8.52 -17.08
N ASN A 14 24.65 7.26 -16.97
CA ASN A 14 23.75 6.14 -16.74
C ASN A 14 23.13 6.13 -15.33
N LEU A 15 23.81 6.72 -14.33
CA LEU A 15 23.27 6.85 -12.97
C LEU A 15 22.18 7.94 -12.86
N THR A 16 22.21 8.98 -13.70
CA THR A 16 21.20 10.06 -13.66
C THR A 16 19.93 9.73 -14.44
N PHE A 17 19.99 8.89 -15.47
CA PHE A 17 18.81 8.48 -16.27
C PHE A 17 17.98 7.36 -15.63
N GLY A 18 18.38 6.84 -14.48
CA GLY A 18 17.62 5.89 -13.67
C GLY A 18 16.72 6.52 -12.60
N GLN A 19 16.46 7.83 -12.66
CA GLN A 19 15.62 8.49 -11.65
C GLN A 19 14.19 7.93 -11.69
N GLU A 20 13.83 7.30 -10.58
CA GLU A 20 12.54 6.72 -10.27
C GLU A 20 11.43 7.75 -10.56
N LYS A 21 10.47 7.36 -11.41
CA LYS A 21 9.38 8.24 -11.85
C LYS A 21 8.60 8.74 -10.63
N ASP A 22 8.38 10.05 -10.51
CA ASP A 22 7.69 10.68 -9.37
C ASP A 22 6.39 9.94 -8.99
N ASP A 23 6.43 9.12 -7.93
CA ASP A 23 5.25 8.57 -7.26
C ASP A 23 4.70 9.65 -6.32
N PRO A 24 3.47 10.17 -6.51
CA PRO A 24 2.93 11.24 -5.68
C PRO A 24 2.62 10.78 -4.24
N THR A 25 2.80 9.50 -3.92
CA THR A 25 2.51 8.93 -2.59
C THR A 25 3.17 9.70 -1.46
N GLU A 26 4.46 10.01 -1.54
CA GLU A 26 5.15 10.75 -0.46
C GLU A 26 4.60 12.17 -0.29
N LEU A 27 4.25 12.84 -1.40
CA LEU A 27 3.60 14.14 -1.37
C LEU A 27 2.21 14.06 -0.70
N LEU A 28 1.41 13.05 -1.05
CA LEU A 28 0.07 12.86 -0.49
C LEU A 28 0.11 12.46 0.98
N ILE A 29 1.05 11.60 1.38
CA ILE A 29 1.29 11.25 2.79
C ILE A 29 1.69 12.51 3.55
N THR A 30 2.61 13.31 3.03
CA THR A 30 3.03 14.57 3.65
C THR A 30 1.85 15.54 3.81
N LYS A 31 1.02 15.66 2.76
CA LYS A 31 -0.20 16.46 2.82
C LYS A 31 -1.15 15.98 3.91
N PHE A 32 -1.47 14.69 3.94
CA PHE A 32 -2.35 14.11 4.96
C PHE A 32 -1.79 14.31 6.38
N ARG A 33 -0.49 14.09 6.59
CA ARG A 33 0.17 14.33 7.88
C ARG A 33 0.07 15.79 8.34
N SER A 34 0.20 16.73 7.42
CA SER A 34 0.02 18.16 7.72
C SER A 34 -1.41 18.47 8.14
N GLU A 35 -2.41 17.88 7.48
CA GLU A 35 -3.82 17.98 7.87
C GLU A 35 -4.03 17.43 9.30
N MET A 36 -3.52 16.23 9.60
CA MET A 36 -3.60 15.65 10.95
C MET A 36 -2.93 16.52 12.02
N LYS A 37 -1.77 17.13 11.70
CA LYS A 37 -1.06 18.01 12.63
C LYS A 37 -1.87 19.27 12.95
N LEU A 38 -2.56 19.86 11.97
CA LEU A 38 -3.41 21.04 12.20
C LEU A 38 -4.58 20.73 13.14
N GLU A 39 -5.07 19.49 13.12
CA GLU A 39 -6.14 19.01 14.00
C GLU A 39 -5.62 18.39 15.32
N ASN A 40 -4.31 18.50 15.62
CA ASN A 40 -3.66 17.88 16.79
C ASN A 40 -3.86 16.35 16.88
N ILE A 41 -3.96 15.67 15.74
CA ILE A 41 -4.09 14.20 15.67
C ILE A 41 -2.71 13.57 15.54
N SER A 42 -2.31 12.80 16.55
CA SER A 42 -1.04 12.07 16.55
C SER A 42 -1.16 10.59 16.16
N ASN A 43 -2.38 10.05 16.19
CA ASN A 43 -2.67 8.63 16.00
C ASN A 43 -3.53 8.40 14.77
N PHE A 44 -2.90 7.91 13.71
CA PHE A 44 -3.56 7.61 12.44
C PHE A 44 -2.72 6.60 11.65
N PHE A 45 -3.33 6.02 10.63
CA PHE A 45 -2.60 5.22 9.66
C PHE A 45 -3.10 5.48 8.25
N ILE A 46 -2.25 5.17 7.29
CA ILE A 46 -2.53 5.30 5.87
C ILE A 46 -2.34 3.94 5.22
N VAL A 47 -3.25 3.54 4.34
CA VAL A 47 -3.10 2.36 3.49
C VAL A 47 -3.20 2.75 2.02
N LYS A 48 -2.21 2.36 1.21
CA LYS A 48 -2.22 2.47 -0.25
C LYS A 48 -2.53 1.10 -0.86
N HIS A 49 -3.56 1.08 -1.69
CA HIS A 49 -3.91 -0.01 -2.58
C HIS A 49 -3.32 0.29 -3.96
N ILE A 50 -2.39 -0.54 -4.42
CA ILE A 50 -1.81 -0.42 -5.75
C ILE A 50 -1.85 -1.77 -6.46
N THR A 51 -2.21 -1.73 -7.73
CA THR A 51 -2.05 -2.87 -8.63
C THR A 51 -1.35 -2.34 -9.86
N TYR A 52 -0.12 -2.78 -10.08
CA TYR A 52 0.61 -2.44 -11.29
C TYR A 52 -0.06 -3.19 -12.44
N SER A 53 -0.65 -2.48 -13.40
CA SER A 53 -1.19 -3.04 -14.64
C SER A 53 -0.86 -2.09 -15.77
N SER A 54 -0.84 -2.55 -17.02
CA SER A 54 -0.86 -1.67 -18.18
C SER A 54 -2.18 -0.91 -18.24
N SER A 55 -2.27 0.23 -17.55
CA SER A 55 -3.42 1.12 -17.66
C SER A 55 -3.34 1.89 -18.98
N PHE A 56 -4.30 1.67 -19.87
CA PHE A 56 -4.52 2.51 -21.05
C PHE A 56 -5.27 3.79 -20.65
N LEU A 57 -4.85 4.92 -21.20
CA LEU A 57 -5.52 6.21 -21.01
C LEU A 57 -6.86 6.20 -21.77
N ILE A 58 -7.98 6.26 -21.06
CA ILE A 58 -9.28 6.62 -21.66
C ILE A 58 -9.46 8.12 -21.44
N LEU A 59 -9.12 8.92 -22.46
CA LEU A 59 -9.37 10.36 -22.45
C LEU A 59 -10.86 10.61 -22.70
N LYS A 60 -11.54 11.30 -21.77
CA LYS A 60 -12.83 11.91 -22.08
C LYS A 60 -12.58 13.17 -22.91
N LYS A 61 -13.33 13.32 -24.01
CA LYS A 61 -13.27 14.49 -24.90
C LYS A 61 -13.62 15.76 -24.09
N GLY A 62 -12.66 16.67 -23.91
CA GLY A 62 -12.89 18.00 -23.31
C GLY A 62 -12.12 18.31 -22.01
N GLU A 63 -11.39 17.38 -21.41
CA GLU A 63 -10.58 17.65 -20.20
C GLU A 63 -9.19 18.21 -20.56
N THR A 64 -8.89 19.43 -20.11
CA THR A 64 -7.63 20.15 -20.38
C THR A 64 -6.51 19.84 -19.37
N THR A 65 -6.84 19.28 -18.20
CA THR A 65 -5.91 18.85 -17.16
C THR A 65 -6.05 17.35 -16.91
N VAL A 66 -5.46 16.56 -17.81
CA VAL A 66 -5.48 15.10 -17.67
C VAL A 66 -4.57 14.72 -16.51
N CYS A 67 -5.15 14.33 -15.38
CA CYS A 67 -4.43 13.50 -14.43
C CYS A 67 -4.08 12.18 -15.13
N LYS A 68 -2.81 12.05 -15.54
CA LYS A 68 -2.31 10.86 -16.22
C LYS A 68 -1.68 9.94 -15.18
N PRO A 69 -2.35 8.86 -14.74
CA PRO A 69 -1.68 7.81 -13.99
C PRO A 69 -0.50 7.30 -14.85
N LYS A 70 0.73 7.42 -14.32
CA LYS A 70 1.98 7.04 -15.02
C LYS A 70 2.12 5.50 -15.09
N GLY A 71 1.21 4.84 -15.79
CA GLY A 71 1.22 3.38 -16.01
C GLY A 71 0.81 2.53 -14.82
N TYR A 72 0.24 3.13 -13.76
CA TYR A 72 -0.39 2.41 -12.65
C TYR A 72 -1.43 3.31 -11.96
N ASN A 73 -2.49 2.69 -11.46
CA ASN A 73 -3.50 3.34 -10.63
C ASN A 73 -3.31 2.91 -9.17
N PHE A 74 -3.42 3.86 -8.25
CA PHE A 74 -3.49 3.58 -6.82
C PHE A 74 -4.61 4.38 -6.17
N ASN A 75 -5.13 3.82 -5.07
CA ASN A 75 -5.94 4.54 -4.12
C ASN A 75 -5.21 4.53 -2.77
N MET A 76 -5.24 5.63 -2.05
CA MET A 76 -4.65 5.79 -0.73
C MET A 76 -5.73 6.26 0.23
N TYR A 77 -5.80 5.65 1.41
CA TYR A 77 -6.82 5.91 2.41
C TYR A 77 -6.16 6.24 3.73
N GLY A 78 -6.46 7.41 4.28
CA GLY A 78 -6.06 7.79 5.64
C GLY A 78 -7.20 7.52 6.61
N PHE A 79 -6.88 6.93 7.76
CA PHE A 79 -7.81 6.57 8.83
C PHE A 79 -7.37 7.23 10.14
N TRP A 80 -8.27 7.94 10.81
CA TRP A 80 -7.97 8.65 12.05
C TRP A 80 -9.19 8.79 12.96
N LYS A 81 -8.95 9.21 14.20
CA LYS A 81 -9.99 9.66 15.14
C LYS A 81 -9.88 11.17 15.34
N ASN A 82 -11.02 11.84 15.39
CA ASN A 82 -11.13 13.21 15.88
C ASN A 82 -12.24 13.22 16.95
N GLY A 83 -11.84 13.39 18.22
CA GLY A 83 -12.71 13.13 19.37
C GLY A 83 -13.18 11.67 19.41
N ASN A 84 -14.50 11.47 19.51
CA ASN A 84 -15.13 10.14 19.52
C ASN A 84 -15.48 9.63 18.11
N GLU A 85 -15.17 10.40 17.07
CA GLU A 85 -15.55 10.08 15.70
C GLU A 85 -14.37 9.49 14.94
N THR A 86 -14.64 8.44 14.17
CA THR A 86 -13.65 7.84 13.29
C THR A 86 -13.90 8.29 11.86
N TRP A 87 -12.82 8.60 11.15
CA TRP A 87 -12.87 9.20 9.84
C TRP A 87 -11.97 8.46 8.85
N ILE A 88 -12.37 8.49 7.59
CA ILE A 88 -11.57 8.02 6.45
C ILE A 88 -11.50 9.10 5.37
N LYS A 89 -10.37 9.19 4.67
CA LYS A 89 -10.19 10.07 3.51
C LYS A 89 -9.45 9.35 2.41
N LYS A 90 -9.98 9.43 1.20
CA LYS A 90 -9.38 8.83 0.00
C LYS A 90 -8.54 9.85 -0.76
N TYR A 91 -7.48 9.36 -1.36
CA TYR A 91 -6.70 10.00 -2.41
C TYR A 91 -6.47 9.00 -3.53
N ASP A 92 -6.23 9.49 -4.73
CA ASP A 92 -5.69 8.70 -5.83
C ASP A 92 -4.59 9.46 -6.56
N ASN A 93 -4.17 8.95 -7.71
CA ASN A 93 -3.19 9.60 -8.58
C ASN A 93 -3.50 11.08 -8.89
N CYS A 94 -4.76 11.51 -8.74
CA CYS A 94 -5.27 12.78 -9.20
C CYS A 94 -5.62 13.75 -8.07
N GLY A 95 -5.49 13.33 -6.81
CA GLY A 95 -5.72 14.19 -5.67
C GLY A 95 -6.67 13.59 -4.63
N GLY A 96 -7.18 14.46 -3.76
CA GLY A 96 -7.98 14.07 -2.61
C GLY A 96 -9.48 14.06 -2.86
N PHE A 97 -10.16 13.26 -2.06
CA PHE A 97 -11.61 13.18 -1.95
C PHE A 97 -12.04 13.80 -0.62
N ASN A 98 -13.36 13.95 -0.43
CA ASN A 98 -13.93 14.30 0.87
C ASN A 98 -13.53 13.31 1.96
N SER A 99 -13.51 13.81 3.20
CA SER A 99 -13.49 12.98 4.40
C SER A 99 -14.89 12.41 4.66
N ILE A 100 -14.96 11.17 5.12
CA ILE A 100 -16.20 10.48 5.45
C ILE A 100 -16.11 10.02 6.91
N LYS A 101 -17.13 10.33 7.69
CA LYS A 101 -17.31 9.81 9.04
C LYS A 101 -17.75 8.34 8.96
N LEU A 102 -17.04 7.47 9.67
CA LEU A 102 -17.38 6.06 9.77
C LEU A 102 -18.45 5.84 10.85
N THR A 103 -19.28 4.81 10.64
CA THR A 103 -20.31 4.39 11.60
C THR A 103 -19.72 3.67 12.81
N ASP A 104 -18.54 3.06 12.66
CA ASP A 104 -17.80 2.40 13.72
C ASP A 104 -16.32 2.78 13.69
N SER A 105 -15.62 2.39 14.75
CA SER A 105 -14.20 2.65 15.02
C SER A 105 -13.33 1.40 14.88
N LYS A 106 -13.85 0.32 14.26
CA LYS A 106 -13.23 -1.02 14.26
C LYS A 106 -11.80 -1.01 13.73
N SER A 107 -11.53 -0.23 12.69
CA SER A 107 -10.19 -0.12 12.08
C SER A 107 -9.17 0.53 13.02
N LEU A 108 -9.52 1.66 13.66
CA LEU A 108 -8.63 2.38 14.58
C LEU A 108 -8.47 1.65 15.91
N GLU A 109 -9.55 1.06 16.44
CA GLU A 109 -9.47 0.25 17.65
C GLU A 109 -8.57 -0.98 17.46
N PHE A 110 -8.71 -1.66 16.32
CA PHE A 110 -7.83 -2.77 15.99
C PHE A 110 -6.38 -2.31 15.86
N TYR A 111 -6.13 -1.21 15.17
CA TYR A 111 -4.80 -0.60 15.03
C TYR A 111 -4.19 -0.28 16.40
N GLU A 112 -4.91 0.45 17.25
CA GLU A 112 -4.44 0.89 18.57
C GLU A 112 -4.10 -0.29 19.48
N LYS A 113 -4.96 -1.33 19.48
CA LYS A 113 -4.80 -2.53 20.31
C LYS A 113 -3.65 -3.44 19.84
N ASN A 114 -3.34 -3.46 18.54
CA ASN A 114 -2.39 -4.42 17.96
C ASN A 114 -1.10 -3.77 17.47
N ILE A 115 -0.79 -2.53 17.86
CA ILE A 115 0.33 -1.80 17.25
C ILE A 115 1.69 -2.50 17.40
N ASP A 116 1.95 -3.17 18.52
CA ASP A 116 3.23 -3.88 18.71
C ASP A 116 3.35 -5.14 17.86
N ASN A 117 2.23 -5.81 17.59
CA ASN A 117 2.19 -6.91 16.61
C ASN A 117 2.36 -6.35 15.19
N LEU A 118 1.66 -5.27 14.85
CA LEU A 118 1.79 -4.60 13.55
C LEU A 118 3.22 -4.15 13.24
N LYS A 119 4.04 -3.79 14.24
CA LYS A 119 5.47 -3.49 14.06
C LYS A 119 6.29 -4.73 13.71
N LYS A 120 5.94 -5.89 14.24
CA LYS A 120 6.68 -7.16 14.09
C LYS A 120 6.22 -7.98 12.89
N ASP A 121 4.95 -7.88 12.53
CA ASP A 121 4.33 -8.68 11.48
C ASP A 121 5.10 -8.59 10.17
N GLU A 122 5.30 -9.75 9.56
CA GLU A 122 5.90 -9.88 8.23
C GLU A 122 5.16 -10.96 7.47
N VAL A 123 4.49 -10.56 6.38
CA VAL A 123 3.77 -11.49 5.51
C VAL A 123 4.80 -12.27 4.69
N LYS A 124 4.89 -13.57 4.95
CA LYS A 124 5.81 -14.46 4.25
C LYS A 124 5.36 -14.69 2.82
N ILE A 125 6.31 -14.90 1.91
CA ILE A 125 6.01 -15.12 0.49
C ILE A 125 5.26 -16.44 0.29
N TYR A 126 4.37 -16.49 -0.71
CA TYR A 126 3.72 -17.72 -1.14
C TYR A 126 4.77 -18.81 -1.44
N THR A 127 4.81 -19.84 -0.61
CA THR A 127 5.78 -20.94 -0.70
C THR A 127 5.03 -22.25 -0.74
N THR A 128 5.41 -23.17 -1.61
CA THR A 128 4.71 -24.44 -1.78
C THR A 128 5.55 -25.58 -1.23
N LYS A 129 4.97 -26.80 -1.18
CA LYS A 129 5.65 -27.98 -0.61
C LYS A 129 7.06 -28.14 -1.20
N ALA A 130 7.98 -28.59 -0.35
CA ALA A 130 9.31 -28.93 -0.81
C ALA A 130 9.23 -30.08 -1.81
N ASP A 131 9.97 -29.95 -2.90
CA ASP A 131 9.99 -30.89 -4.01
C ASP A 131 11.25 -31.76 -4.01
N SER A 132 12.30 -31.34 -3.31
CA SER A 132 13.56 -32.06 -3.21
C SER A 132 14.34 -31.73 -1.93
N ILE A 133 15.11 -32.72 -1.46
CA ILE A 133 16.16 -32.54 -0.46
C ILE A 133 17.46 -32.97 -1.14
N VAL A 134 18.38 -32.03 -1.36
CA VAL A 134 19.69 -32.32 -1.95
C VAL A 134 20.76 -31.88 -0.96
N ASN A 135 21.68 -32.78 -0.60
CA ASN A 135 22.76 -32.54 0.36
C ASN A 135 22.29 -31.93 1.70
N GLY A 136 21.16 -32.43 2.23
CA GLY A 136 20.58 -31.96 3.50
C GLY A 136 19.87 -30.61 3.43
N LYS A 137 19.80 -29.96 2.25
CA LYS A 137 19.05 -28.71 2.05
C LYS A 137 17.69 -29.00 1.44
N LYS A 138 16.64 -28.47 2.08
CA LYS A 138 15.25 -28.55 1.63
C LYS A 138 14.99 -27.42 0.63
N TYR A 139 14.60 -27.76 -0.60
CA TYR A 139 14.22 -26.80 -1.63
C TYR A 139 12.71 -26.68 -1.68
N SER A 140 12.22 -25.45 -1.81
CA SER A 140 10.78 -25.14 -1.92
C SER A 140 10.57 -24.15 -3.05
N TYR A 141 9.47 -24.29 -3.78
CA TYR A 141 9.12 -23.31 -4.80
C TYR A 141 8.48 -22.08 -4.18
N VAL A 142 8.94 -20.92 -4.63
CA VAL A 142 8.30 -19.63 -4.36
C VAL A 142 7.39 -19.32 -5.53
N SER A 143 6.10 -19.14 -5.26
CA SER A 143 5.15 -18.68 -6.26
C SER A 143 5.06 -17.16 -6.23
N THR A 144 5.15 -16.53 -7.40
CA THR A 144 4.90 -15.10 -7.53
C THR A 144 3.92 -14.86 -8.68
N ARG A 145 3.15 -13.77 -8.58
CA ARG A 145 2.19 -13.38 -9.61
C ARG A 145 2.47 -11.96 -10.06
N SER A 146 2.73 -11.79 -11.36
CA SER A 146 2.80 -10.47 -11.99
C SER A 146 1.49 -9.72 -11.80
N HIS A 147 1.56 -8.39 -11.69
CA HIS A 147 0.38 -7.52 -11.53
C HIS A 147 -0.48 -7.85 -10.30
N SER A 148 0.13 -8.43 -9.26
CA SER A 148 -0.58 -8.76 -8.03
C SER A 148 -0.82 -7.50 -7.18
N PRO A 149 -2.02 -7.35 -6.58
CA PRO A 149 -2.32 -6.20 -5.72
C PRO A 149 -1.39 -6.13 -4.51
N GLN A 150 -0.75 -4.99 -4.33
CA GLN A 150 0.10 -4.68 -3.18
C GLN A 150 -0.66 -3.81 -2.18
N ARG A 151 -0.27 -3.94 -0.91
CA ARG A 151 -0.71 -3.10 0.19
C ARG A 151 0.51 -2.46 0.82
N HIS A 152 0.45 -1.15 1.00
CA HIS A 152 1.46 -0.39 1.72
C HIS A 152 0.78 0.36 2.85
N PHE A 153 1.24 0.16 4.07
CA PHE A 153 0.75 0.80 5.27
C PHE A 153 1.82 1.72 5.84
N TRP A 154 1.38 2.89 6.28
CA TRP A 154 2.17 3.83 7.08
C TRP A 154 1.43 4.08 8.38
N PHE A 155 2.09 3.80 9.50
CA PHE A 155 1.52 3.96 10.83
C PHE A 155 2.17 5.13 11.54
N PHE A 156 1.34 5.93 12.22
CA PHE A 156 1.75 7.07 13.02
C PHE A 156 1.10 6.95 14.39
N LYS A 157 1.93 6.86 15.44
CA LYS A 157 1.49 6.89 16.83
C LYS A 157 2.44 7.78 17.61
N ASP A 158 1.95 8.96 17.99
CA ASP A 158 2.75 9.98 18.68
C ASP A 158 4.04 10.31 17.90
N SER A 159 5.21 10.04 18.48
CA SER A 159 6.51 10.23 17.82
C SER A 159 6.96 9.04 16.98
N THR A 160 6.26 7.90 17.05
CA THR A 160 6.63 6.67 16.36
C THR A 160 6.01 6.60 14.97
N LYS A 161 6.83 6.27 13.97
CA LYS A 161 6.39 5.95 12.61
C LYS A 161 7.01 4.65 12.13
N PHE A 162 6.25 3.83 11.42
CA PHE A 162 6.77 2.64 10.76
C PHE A 162 5.92 2.27 9.55
N GLN A 163 6.46 1.42 8.68
CA GLN A 163 5.81 1.01 7.44
C GLN A 163 5.71 -0.50 7.36
N LYS A 164 4.66 -0.99 6.71
CA LYS A 164 4.51 -2.39 6.33
C LYS A 164 4.06 -2.48 4.90
N LYS A 165 4.60 -3.45 4.15
CA LYS A 165 4.17 -3.73 2.78
C LYS A 165 4.03 -5.22 2.58
N PHE A 166 3.04 -5.62 1.81
CA PHE A 166 2.88 -7.02 1.43
C PHE A 166 2.08 -7.15 0.14
N ASN A 167 2.25 -8.30 -0.49
CA ASN A 167 1.51 -8.71 -1.67
C ASN A 167 0.27 -9.50 -1.24
N LYS A 168 -0.93 -9.12 -1.69
CA LYS A 168 -2.16 -9.88 -1.36
C LYS A 168 -2.14 -11.32 -1.87
N TYR A 169 -1.36 -11.62 -2.90
CA TYR A 169 -1.19 -13.00 -3.38
C TYR A 169 -0.65 -13.92 -2.28
N ASN A 170 0.23 -13.40 -1.41
CA ASN A 170 0.80 -14.17 -0.29
C ASN A 170 -0.22 -14.55 0.79
N LEU A 171 -1.41 -13.93 0.79
CA LEU A 171 -2.52 -14.27 1.69
C LEU A 171 -3.46 -15.33 1.11
N LYS A 172 -3.23 -15.77 -0.14
CA LYS A 172 -4.08 -16.77 -0.82
C LYS A 172 -3.46 -18.16 -0.73
N THR A 173 -4.28 -19.16 -1.00
CA THR A 173 -3.86 -20.54 -1.25
C THR A 173 -4.70 -21.11 -2.39
N GLU A 174 -4.09 -21.96 -3.20
CA GLU A 174 -4.73 -22.68 -4.29
C GLU A 174 -4.77 -24.18 -3.96
N GLU A 175 -5.82 -24.88 -4.40
CA GLU A 175 -6.03 -26.30 -4.07
C GLU A 175 -4.88 -27.19 -4.56
N ASN A 176 -4.48 -27.01 -5.82
CA ASN A 176 -3.42 -27.80 -6.46
C ASN A 176 -2.01 -27.36 -6.06
N ASN A 177 -1.87 -26.18 -5.44
CA ASN A 177 -0.57 -25.60 -5.13
C ASN A 177 -0.59 -24.88 -3.78
N LYS A 178 -0.89 -25.61 -2.70
CA LYS A 178 -1.12 -25.01 -1.37
C LYS A 178 0.03 -24.11 -0.91
N ASN A 179 -0.32 -22.91 -0.45
CA ASN A 179 0.62 -21.98 0.20
C ASN A 179 0.87 -22.43 1.64
N LEU A 180 2.09 -22.87 1.92
CA LEU A 180 2.52 -23.30 3.26
C LEU A 180 2.41 -22.19 4.31
N ASN A 181 2.45 -20.92 3.88
CA ASN A 181 2.35 -19.78 4.79
C ASN A 181 0.91 -19.27 4.94
N TYR A 182 -0.09 -19.85 4.27
CA TYR A 182 -1.47 -19.33 4.20
C TYR A 182 -2.07 -19.03 5.57
N GLU A 183 -2.13 -20.03 6.46
CA GLU A 183 -2.72 -19.87 7.80
C GLU A 183 -1.93 -18.84 8.61
N SER A 184 -0.60 -19.04 8.71
CA SER A 184 0.26 -18.14 9.47
C SER A 184 0.20 -16.68 9.01
N ASN A 185 0.06 -16.44 7.70
CA ASN A 185 -0.04 -15.10 7.13
C ASN A 185 -1.40 -14.46 7.40
N ASN A 186 -2.49 -15.23 7.29
CA ASN A 186 -3.84 -14.72 7.56
C ASN A 186 -4.08 -14.47 9.04
N ASP A 187 -3.27 -15.09 9.91
CA ASP A 187 -3.32 -14.83 11.35
C ASP A 187 -2.61 -13.56 11.81
N LEU A 188 -1.76 -12.97 10.97
CA LEU A 188 -1.06 -11.72 11.28
C LEU A 188 -2.03 -10.56 11.51
N SER A 189 -1.67 -9.65 12.42
CA SER A 189 -2.46 -8.45 12.71
C SER A 189 -2.57 -7.55 11.48
N ILE A 190 -1.52 -7.45 10.66
CA ILE A 190 -1.52 -6.65 9.43
C ILE A 190 -2.49 -7.20 8.38
N ALA A 191 -2.64 -8.53 8.30
CA ALA A 191 -3.61 -9.15 7.39
C ALA A 191 -5.04 -8.93 7.86
N LYS A 192 -5.29 -9.08 9.16
CA LYS A 192 -6.60 -8.81 9.80
C LYS A 192 -7.00 -7.34 9.67
N LEU A 193 -6.07 -6.41 9.92
CA LEU A 193 -6.32 -4.98 9.71
C LEU A 193 -6.64 -4.66 8.25
N ASN A 194 -5.92 -5.27 7.29
CA ASN A 194 -6.23 -5.10 5.88
C ASN A 194 -7.65 -5.56 5.53
N LEU A 195 -8.10 -6.70 6.05
CA LEU A 195 -9.48 -7.18 5.83
C LEU A 195 -10.51 -6.15 6.35
N ILE A 196 -10.32 -5.64 7.56
CA ILE A 196 -11.18 -4.60 8.15
C ILE A 196 -11.22 -3.35 7.26
N CYS A 197 -10.07 -2.87 6.82
CA CYS A 197 -10.01 -1.70 5.94
C CYS A 197 -10.70 -1.96 4.60
N GLU A 198 -10.53 -3.15 4.01
CA GLU A 198 -11.15 -3.50 2.74
C GLU A 198 -12.66 -3.61 2.83
N GLU A 199 -13.21 -4.17 3.91
CA GLU A 199 -14.66 -4.20 4.19
C GLU A 199 -15.22 -2.77 4.19
N ILE A 200 -14.62 -1.87 4.98
CA ILE A 200 -15.04 -0.47 5.09
C ILE A 200 -14.94 0.25 3.73
N ILE A 201 -13.80 0.11 3.04
CA ILE A 201 -13.57 0.78 1.76
C ILE A 201 -14.56 0.27 0.72
N TYR A 202 -14.79 -1.05 0.64
CA TYR A 202 -15.72 -1.65 -0.31
C TYR A 202 -17.14 -1.11 -0.12
N GLU A 203 -17.63 -1.06 1.12
CA GLU A 203 -18.95 -0.52 1.43
C GLU A 203 -19.10 0.94 0.99
N LEU A 204 -18.11 1.78 1.27
CA LEU A 204 -18.13 3.20 0.92
C LEU A 204 -18.06 3.44 -0.60
N GLU A 205 -17.30 2.61 -1.33
CA GLU A 205 -17.21 2.68 -2.80
C GLU A 205 -18.50 2.19 -3.47
N GLU A 206 -19.10 1.09 -2.99
CA GLU A 206 -20.41 0.59 -3.45
C GLU A 206 -21.51 1.65 -3.27
N LYS A 207 -21.50 2.34 -2.12
CA LYS A 207 -22.40 3.47 -1.83
C LYS A 207 -22.00 4.78 -2.51
N LYS A 208 -20.89 4.81 -3.26
CA LYS A 208 -20.35 6.00 -3.96
C LYS A 208 -20.18 7.22 -3.05
N MET A 209 -19.73 7.01 -1.81
CA MET A 209 -19.62 8.09 -0.82
C MET A 209 -18.39 8.97 -0.99
N PHE A 210 -17.39 8.51 -1.76
CA PHE A 210 -16.21 9.29 -2.10
C PHE A 210 -16.46 10.24 -3.27
N ASN A 211 -16.46 11.53 -2.98
CA ASN A 211 -16.60 12.63 -3.92
C ASN A 211 -15.27 13.37 -4.07
N ARG A 212 -14.83 13.58 -5.31
CA ARG A 212 -13.57 14.28 -5.60
C ARG A 212 -13.68 15.75 -5.17
N LEU A 213 -12.66 16.25 -4.48
CA LEU A 213 -12.54 17.67 -4.19
C LEU A 213 -12.20 18.42 -5.48
N LYS A 214 -12.94 19.49 -5.77
CA LYS A 214 -12.71 20.37 -6.93
C LYS A 214 -11.46 21.22 -6.73
#